data_AF-A0A2D9C7U7-F1
#
_entry.id   AF-A0A2D9C7U7-F1
#
_cell.length_a   1.000
_cell.length_b   1.000
_cell.length_c   1.000
_cell.angle_alpha   90.00
_cell.angle_beta   90.00
_cell.angle_gamma   90.00
#
_symmetry.space_group_name_H-M   'P 1'
#
loop_
_entity.id
_entity.type
_entity.pdbx_description
1 polymer ?
#
loop_
_entity_poly.entity_id
_entity_poly.type
_entity_poly.pdbx_seq_one_letter_code
_entity_poly.pdbx_strand_id
1 'polypeptide(L)'
;TNPYFTLPTTDIYGDTVEFYRLGAVVYNDATELQRLQRMDFYNIQKSPLTKSTESFPTYLFENEKLFVKPDSITSGVGVNFLRKPKDPKWGYSVGSVGQFIYDPTVYGANLINTGTGTLTSSITTNPADKNATISTGVTQSSTSGLGAGLTVTITTLGVNGSANVTNVDVIDAGTGYVSGDTVTFLGTSFGGGVGSDLVITLTAANFNGNSTYGSTQIELDVSEQTEFILRVLFYFGVIVKDPQVIQVAASQVQRNEINEKS
;
A
#
# COMPACT_ATOMS: atom_id res chain seq x y z
N THR A 1 2.45 -37.75 -0.25
CA THR A 1 2.99 -36.78 -1.22
C THR A 1 1.82 -36.04 -1.83
N ASN A 2 1.86 -34.72 -1.88
CA ASN A 2 0.73 -33.94 -2.40
C ASN A 2 0.58 -34.26 -3.89
N PRO A 3 -0.60 -34.71 -4.37
CA PRO A 3 -0.76 -35.14 -5.76
C PRO A 3 -0.78 -33.96 -6.75
N TYR A 4 -0.62 -32.73 -6.26
CA TYR A 4 -0.71 -31.49 -7.01
C TYR A 4 0.12 -30.38 -6.36
N PHE A 5 0.47 -29.38 -7.16
CA PHE A 5 1.02 -28.09 -6.73
C PHE A 5 -0.12 -27.07 -6.60
N THR A 6 -0.01 -26.19 -5.62
CA THR A 6 -0.90 -25.04 -5.44
C THR A 6 -0.27 -23.81 -6.07
N LEU A 7 -1.10 -22.93 -6.62
CA LEU A 7 -0.62 -21.63 -7.08
C LEU A 7 -0.09 -20.80 -5.91
N PRO A 8 0.92 -19.94 -6.15
CA PRO A 8 1.42 -19.03 -5.13
C PRO A 8 0.36 -17.99 -4.76
N THR A 9 0.22 -17.74 -3.46
CA THR A 9 -0.60 -16.63 -2.92
C THR A 9 0.25 -15.42 -2.54
N THR A 10 1.56 -15.55 -2.65
CA THR A 10 2.55 -14.48 -2.44
C THR A 10 3.50 -14.46 -3.63
N ASP A 11 3.85 -13.27 -4.10
CA ASP A 11 4.86 -13.13 -5.15
C ASP A 11 6.29 -13.13 -4.58
N ILE A 12 7.27 -12.96 -5.46
CA ILE A 12 8.69 -12.91 -5.11
C ILE A 12 9.08 -11.72 -4.23
N TYR A 13 8.22 -10.70 -4.14
CA TYR A 13 8.42 -9.50 -3.32
C TYR A 13 7.69 -9.60 -1.98
N GLY A 14 6.97 -10.69 -1.72
CA GLY A 14 6.21 -10.92 -0.50
C GLY A 14 4.82 -10.29 -0.49
N ASP A 15 4.37 -9.75 -1.63
CA ASP A 15 3.03 -9.20 -1.78
C ASP A 15 2.00 -10.33 -1.90
N THR A 16 0.86 -10.19 -1.21
CA THR A 16 -0.28 -11.08 -1.42
C THR A 16 -0.84 -10.87 -2.82
N VAL A 17 -1.00 -11.95 -3.57
CA VAL A 17 -1.46 -11.92 -4.96
C VAL A 17 -2.68 -12.80 -5.16
N GLU A 18 -3.63 -12.30 -5.95
CA GLU A 18 -4.81 -13.05 -6.34
C GLU A 18 -4.68 -13.49 -7.79
N PHE A 19 -4.86 -14.79 -8.03
CA PHE A 19 -4.77 -15.37 -9.36
C PHE A 19 -5.88 -14.84 -10.29
N TYR A 20 -5.52 -14.47 -11.52
CA TYR A 20 -6.48 -14.14 -12.58
C TYR A 20 -6.39 -15.11 -13.75
N ARG A 21 -5.18 -15.28 -14.32
CA ARG A 21 -4.98 -16.13 -15.49
C ARG A 21 -3.60 -16.79 -15.49
N LEU A 22 -3.56 -18.10 -15.71
CA LEU A 22 -2.32 -18.85 -15.84
C LEU A 22 -1.66 -18.52 -17.19
N GLY A 23 -0.37 -18.21 -17.13
CA GLY A 23 0.53 -18.11 -18.28
C GLY A 23 1.25 -19.44 -18.49
N ALA A 24 2.57 -19.44 -18.31
CA ALA A 24 3.43 -20.60 -18.47
C ALA A 24 3.71 -21.30 -17.14
N VAL A 25 4.02 -22.59 -17.20
CA VAL A 25 4.48 -23.39 -16.07
C VAL A 25 5.87 -23.89 -16.42
N VAL A 26 6.83 -23.70 -15.53
CA VAL A 26 8.24 -24.05 -15.77
C VAL A 26 8.75 -24.98 -14.68
N TYR A 27 9.66 -25.87 -15.05
CA TYR A 27 10.41 -26.73 -14.16
C TYR A 27 11.87 -26.27 -14.11
N ASN A 28 12.38 -26.03 -12.89
CA ASN A 28 13.73 -25.54 -12.60
C ASN A 28 14.13 -24.32 -13.44
N ASP A 29 13.18 -23.42 -13.69
CA ASP A 29 13.35 -22.18 -14.47
C ASP A 29 13.91 -22.37 -15.90
N ALA A 30 13.87 -23.60 -16.43
CA ALA A 30 14.49 -23.95 -17.70
C ALA A 30 13.51 -24.66 -18.65
N THR A 31 12.70 -25.60 -18.15
CA THR A 31 11.85 -26.44 -18.99
C THR A 31 10.39 -26.06 -18.84
N GLU A 32 9.76 -25.55 -19.90
CA GLU A 32 8.33 -25.28 -19.91
C GLU A 32 7.51 -26.60 -19.96
N LEU A 33 6.48 -26.70 -19.14
CA LEU A 33 5.55 -27.84 -19.13
C LEU A 33 4.45 -27.62 -20.16
N GLN A 34 4.12 -28.66 -20.91
CA GLN A 34 2.99 -28.61 -21.84
C GLN A 34 1.66 -28.80 -21.11
N ARG A 35 0.71 -27.88 -21.34
CA ARG A 35 -0.67 -28.04 -20.85
C ARG A 35 -1.41 -29.10 -21.64
N LEU A 36 -2.05 -30.04 -20.95
CA LEU A 36 -2.91 -31.06 -21.55
C LEU A 36 -4.34 -30.99 -21.00
N GLN A 37 -5.29 -31.41 -21.82
CA GLN A 37 -6.64 -31.69 -21.34
C GLN A 37 -6.65 -32.96 -20.50
N ARG A 38 -7.66 -33.10 -19.63
CA ARG A 38 -7.75 -34.22 -18.68
C ARG A 38 -7.60 -35.58 -19.35
N MET A 39 -8.28 -35.80 -20.48
CA MET A 39 -8.27 -37.09 -21.18
C MET A 39 -6.84 -37.42 -21.69
N ASP A 40 -6.21 -36.48 -22.38
CA ASP A 40 -4.87 -36.66 -22.93
C ASP A 40 -3.82 -36.84 -21.84
N PHE A 41 -3.91 -36.03 -20.77
CA PHE A 41 -2.99 -36.07 -19.64
C PHE A 41 -2.82 -37.48 -19.05
N TYR A 42 -3.92 -38.25 -18.95
CA TYR A 42 -3.87 -39.63 -18.47
C TYR A 42 -3.52 -40.65 -19.56
N ASN A 43 -3.93 -40.43 -20.81
CA ASN A 43 -3.73 -41.40 -21.88
C ASN A 43 -2.28 -41.44 -22.38
N ILE A 44 -1.60 -40.29 -22.47
CA ILE A 44 -0.22 -40.24 -22.96
C ILE A 44 0.75 -41.04 -22.07
N GLN A 45 0.41 -41.20 -20.78
CA GLN A 45 1.23 -41.94 -19.82
C GLN A 45 1.22 -43.46 -20.04
N LYS A 46 0.22 -43.97 -20.77
CA LYS A 46 0.08 -45.40 -21.10
C LYS A 46 0.96 -45.83 -22.26
N SER A 47 1.47 -44.87 -23.04
CA SER A 47 2.32 -45.12 -24.20
C SER A 47 3.78 -44.76 -23.88
N PRO A 48 4.74 -45.68 -24.02
CA PRO A 48 6.16 -45.41 -23.75
C PRO A 48 6.76 -44.27 -24.56
N LEU A 49 6.22 -44.00 -25.76
CA LEU A 49 6.75 -42.98 -26.68
C LEU A 49 6.23 -41.57 -26.40
N THR A 50 5.11 -41.45 -25.68
CA THR A 50 4.46 -40.16 -25.38
C THR A 50 4.40 -39.87 -23.89
N LYS A 51 4.93 -40.76 -23.05
CA LYS A 51 4.96 -40.60 -21.61
C LYS A 51 5.80 -39.36 -21.26
N SER A 52 5.31 -38.55 -20.33
CA SER A 52 6.01 -37.36 -19.88
C SER A 52 7.35 -37.72 -19.23
N THR A 53 8.36 -36.89 -19.46
CA THR A 53 9.71 -37.03 -18.88
C THR A 53 10.12 -35.71 -18.24
N GLU A 54 11.22 -35.67 -17.51
CA GLU A 54 11.72 -34.41 -16.93
C GLU A 54 12.18 -33.41 -18.00
N SER A 55 12.58 -33.91 -19.18
CA SER A 55 12.92 -33.09 -20.34
C SER A 55 11.70 -32.60 -21.12
N PHE A 56 10.59 -33.35 -21.08
CA PHE A 56 9.31 -33.00 -21.70
C PHE A 56 8.16 -33.22 -20.72
N PRO A 57 8.06 -32.39 -19.68
CA PRO A 57 7.05 -32.54 -18.65
C PRO A 57 5.71 -31.98 -19.13
N THR A 58 4.61 -32.50 -18.56
CA THR A 58 3.26 -32.06 -18.91
C THR A 58 2.45 -31.76 -17.66
N TYR A 59 1.44 -30.90 -17.79
CA TYR A 59 0.57 -30.55 -16.67
C TYR A 59 -0.91 -30.51 -17.05
N LEU A 60 -1.75 -30.77 -16.05
CA LEU A 60 -3.19 -30.54 -16.06
C LEU A 60 -3.51 -29.45 -15.02
N PHE A 61 -4.31 -28.46 -15.40
CA PHE A 61 -4.72 -27.37 -14.52
C PHE A 61 -6.24 -27.35 -14.36
N GLU A 62 -6.71 -27.66 -13.15
CA GLU A 62 -8.13 -27.71 -12.79
C GLU A 62 -8.30 -27.32 -11.32
N ASN A 63 -9.36 -26.57 -10.99
CA ASN A 63 -9.65 -26.10 -9.63
C ASN A 63 -8.44 -25.44 -8.94
N GLU A 64 -7.70 -24.61 -9.69
CA GLU A 64 -6.49 -23.90 -9.23
C GLU A 64 -5.35 -24.81 -8.73
N LYS A 65 -5.38 -26.09 -9.14
CA LYS A 65 -4.37 -27.09 -8.82
C LYS A 65 -3.64 -27.51 -10.08
N LEU A 66 -2.32 -27.62 -9.98
CA LEU A 66 -1.47 -28.14 -11.03
C LEU A 66 -1.11 -29.59 -10.75
N PHE A 67 -1.55 -30.49 -11.62
CA PHE A 67 -1.11 -31.87 -11.64
C PHE A 67 0.02 -31.99 -12.66
N VAL A 68 1.21 -32.41 -12.22
CA VAL A 68 2.41 -32.44 -13.06
C VAL A 68 2.84 -33.89 -13.28
N LYS A 69 3.33 -34.19 -14.49
CA LYS A 69 4.01 -35.44 -14.82
C LYS A 69 5.36 -35.15 -15.50
N PRO A 70 6.39 -35.98 -15.26
CA PRO A 70 6.38 -37.25 -14.52
C PRO A 70 6.28 -37.09 -12.99
N ASP A 71 5.91 -38.17 -12.29
CA ASP A 71 5.76 -38.21 -10.82
C ASP A 71 7.07 -37.97 -10.05
N SER A 72 8.21 -37.94 -10.74
CA SER A 72 9.50 -37.54 -10.14
C SER A 72 9.57 -36.04 -9.84
N ILE A 73 8.80 -35.21 -10.54
CA ILE A 73 8.73 -33.76 -10.29
C ILE A 73 7.86 -33.51 -9.05
N THR A 74 8.51 -33.24 -7.93
CA THR A 74 7.87 -32.99 -6.62
C THR A 74 8.13 -31.59 -6.06
N SER A 75 9.05 -30.83 -6.68
CA SER A 75 9.42 -29.46 -6.33
C SER A 75 10.00 -28.74 -7.57
N GLY A 76 10.35 -27.46 -7.45
CA GLY A 76 10.96 -26.69 -8.55
C GLY A 76 10.00 -26.31 -9.68
N VAL A 77 8.69 -26.33 -9.41
CA VAL A 77 7.66 -25.87 -10.36
C VAL A 77 7.40 -24.39 -10.14
N GLY A 78 7.79 -23.57 -11.11
CA GLY A 78 7.47 -22.15 -11.19
C GLY A 78 6.25 -21.92 -12.08
N VAL A 79 5.51 -20.84 -11.81
CA VAL A 79 4.39 -20.42 -12.65
C VAL A 79 4.50 -18.95 -12.98
N ASN A 80 4.27 -18.61 -14.24
CA ASN A 80 3.99 -17.25 -14.67
C ASN A 80 2.46 -17.11 -14.78
N PHE A 81 1.90 -16.09 -14.16
CA PHE A 81 0.47 -15.83 -14.21
C PHE A 81 0.20 -14.33 -14.19
N LEU A 82 -0.91 -13.94 -14.80
CA LEU A 82 -1.49 -12.63 -14.62
C LEU A 82 -2.28 -12.66 -13.30
N ARG A 83 -1.96 -11.73 -12.40
CA ARG A 83 -2.69 -11.51 -11.16
C ARG A 83 -3.79 -10.47 -11.33
N LYS A 84 -4.77 -10.47 -10.43
CA LYS A 84 -5.71 -9.36 -10.33
C LYS A 84 -4.96 -8.12 -9.79
N PRO A 85 -5.14 -6.94 -10.40
CA PRO A 85 -4.61 -5.69 -9.85
C PRO A 85 -5.21 -5.43 -8.45
N LYS A 86 -4.45 -4.74 -7.59
CA LYS A 86 -4.99 -4.26 -6.31
C LYS A 86 -6.09 -3.22 -6.55
N ASP A 87 -7.07 -3.18 -5.65
CA ASP A 87 -8.13 -2.18 -5.72
C ASP A 87 -7.53 -0.77 -5.61
N PRO A 88 -7.85 0.14 -6.56
CA PRO A 88 -7.34 1.51 -6.52
C PRO A 88 -7.88 2.24 -5.30
N LYS A 89 -6.98 2.77 -4.47
CA LYS A 89 -7.32 3.76 -3.44
C LYS A 89 -6.58 5.04 -3.74
N TRP A 90 -7.35 6.10 -3.98
CA TRP A 90 -6.84 7.46 -4.14
C TRP A 90 -6.83 8.10 -2.76
N GLY A 91 -5.68 8.06 -2.09
CA GLY A 91 -5.51 8.70 -0.79
C GLY A 91 -5.64 10.21 -0.93
N TYR A 92 -6.39 10.86 -0.04
CA TYR A 92 -6.47 12.31 0.00
C TYR A 92 -6.82 12.88 1.37
N SER A 93 -6.46 14.15 1.55
CA SER A 93 -6.91 15.02 2.62
C SER A 93 -7.71 16.20 2.05
N VAL A 94 -8.49 16.88 2.89
CA VAL A 94 -9.25 18.08 2.51
C VAL A 94 -8.47 19.32 2.97
N GLY A 95 -8.04 20.14 2.02
CA GLY A 95 -7.35 21.40 2.28
C GLY A 95 -8.28 22.51 2.80
N SER A 96 -7.69 23.65 3.16
CA SER A 96 -8.38 24.75 3.86
C SER A 96 -9.51 25.43 3.08
N VAL A 97 -9.59 25.21 1.76
CA VAL A 97 -10.66 25.75 0.89
C VAL A 97 -11.57 24.64 0.33
N GLY A 98 -11.51 23.43 0.91
CA GLY A 98 -12.32 22.29 0.47
C GLY A 98 -11.72 21.49 -0.70
N GLN A 99 -10.54 21.89 -1.20
CA GLN A 99 -9.82 21.15 -2.25
C GLN A 99 -9.31 19.80 -1.75
N PHE A 100 -9.38 18.76 -2.59
CA PHE A 100 -8.74 17.48 -2.28
C PHE A 100 -7.24 17.55 -2.58
N ILE A 101 -6.42 17.20 -1.60
CA ILE A 101 -4.97 17.15 -1.70
C ILE A 101 -4.56 15.69 -1.69
N TYR A 102 -3.90 15.26 -2.75
CA TYR A 102 -3.42 13.88 -2.91
C TYR A 102 -2.48 13.48 -1.77
N ASP A 103 -2.74 12.31 -1.19
CA ASP A 103 -1.90 11.68 -0.19
C ASP A 103 -1.06 10.57 -0.85
N PRO A 104 0.24 10.79 -1.09
CA PRO A 104 1.11 9.83 -1.75
C PRO A 104 1.56 8.68 -0.85
N THR A 105 1.19 8.67 0.44
CA THR A 105 1.64 7.62 1.37
C THR A 105 1.02 6.27 1.00
N VAL A 106 1.76 5.20 1.23
CA VAL A 106 1.27 3.84 0.93
C VAL A 106 0.17 3.48 1.92
N TYR A 107 -0.97 3.03 1.40
CA TYR A 107 -2.07 2.58 2.23
C TYR A 107 -1.69 1.33 3.03
N GLY A 108 -1.95 1.40 4.34
CA GLY A 108 -1.98 0.24 5.22
C GLY A 108 -3.06 0.46 6.26
N ALA A 109 -4.01 -0.48 6.38
CA ALA A 109 -5.23 -0.28 7.18
C ALA A 109 -4.95 0.12 8.65
N ASN A 110 -3.86 -0.40 9.22
CA ASN A 110 -3.43 -0.15 10.60
C ASN A 110 -2.35 0.95 10.71
N LEU A 111 -2.02 1.64 9.63
CA LEU A 111 -1.15 2.81 9.70
C LEU A 111 -1.95 4.03 10.14
N ILE A 112 -1.32 4.87 10.95
CA ILE A 112 -1.88 6.16 11.38
C ILE A 112 -1.97 7.09 10.16
N ASN A 113 -3.06 7.87 10.09
CA ASN A 113 -3.25 8.89 9.05
C ASN A 113 -2.10 9.91 9.06
N THR A 114 -1.39 10.02 7.95
CA THR A 114 -0.33 11.02 7.75
C THR A 114 -0.89 12.36 7.29
N GLY A 115 -0.21 13.46 7.62
CA GLY A 115 -0.60 14.81 7.17
C GLY A 115 -1.14 15.70 8.29
N THR A 116 -1.85 16.74 7.89
CA THR A 116 -2.14 17.88 8.78
C THR A 116 -3.26 17.59 9.77
N GLY A 117 -2.99 17.80 11.06
CA GLY A 117 -3.93 17.75 12.16
C GLY A 117 -4.56 16.39 12.42
N THR A 118 -3.99 15.32 11.87
CA THR A 118 -4.59 13.99 11.88
C THR A 118 -4.68 13.36 13.28
N LEU A 119 -3.92 13.89 14.25
CA LEU A 119 -3.99 13.48 15.65
C LEU A 119 -4.49 14.60 16.60
N THR A 120 -4.75 15.80 16.11
CA THR A 120 -5.10 16.97 16.94
C THR A 120 -6.37 16.74 17.78
N SER A 121 -7.39 16.10 17.20
CA SER A 121 -8.65 15.80 17.91
C SER A 121 -8.52 14.65 18.93
N SER A 122 -7.41 13.92 18.92
CA SER A 122 -7.15 12.77 19.78
C SER A 122 -6.24 13.10 20.98
N ILE A 123 -5.91 14.38 21.17
CA ILE A 123 -5.14 14.84 22.33
C ILE A 123 -5.98 14.62 23.60
N THR A 124 -5.48 13.77 24.50
CA THR A 124 -6.13 13.47 25.79
C THR A 124 -5.50 14.22 26.94
N THR A 125 -4.20 14.51 26.88
CA THR A 125 -3.53 15.44 27.80
C THR A 125 -2.80 16.50 26.99
N ASN A 126 -3.30 17.73 27.03
CA ASN A 126 -2.66 18.88 26.37
C ASN A 126 -1.79 19.62 27.40
N PRO A 127 -0.46 19.66 27.23
CA PRO A 127 0.40 20.26 28.21
C PRO A 127 0.40 21.79 28.10
N ALA A 128 0.38 22.44 29.26
CA ALA A 128 0.52 23.89 29.39
C ALA A 128 2.00 24.30 29.48
N ASP A 129 2.24 25.60 29.72
CA ASP A 129 3.56 26.19 29.96
C ASP A 129 4.58 25.94 28.84
N LYS A 130 4.11 25.91 27.60
CA LYS A 130 4.96 25.85 26.41
C LYS A 130 5.29 27.26 25.90
N ASN A 131 6.30 27.34 25.05
CA ASN A 131 6.54 28.50 24.19
C ASN A 131 5.83 28.33 22.85
N ALA A 132 5.47 29.44 22.23
CA ALA A 132 4.86 29.40 20.90
C ALA A 132 5.92 29.04 19.86
N THR A 133 5.75 27.91 19.19
CA THR A 133 6.70 27.40 18.20
C THR A 133 6.09 26.28 17.36
N ILE A 134 6.76 25.94 16.27
CA ILE A 134 6.52 24.73 15.48
C ILE A 134 7.73 23.82 15.69
N SER A 135 7.49 22.65 16.30
CA SER A 135 8.52 21.64 16.54
C SER A 135 8.32 20.47 15.58
N THR A 136 9.22 20.31 14.61
CA THR A 136 9.16 19.26 13.58
C THR A 136 10.08 18.10 13.92
N GLY A 137 9.66 16.88 13.57
CA GLY A 137 10.45 15.66 13.81
C GLY A 137 10.42 15.19 15.27
N VAL A 138 9.38 15.56 16.01
CA VAL A 138 9.21 15.12 17.39
C VAL A 138 8.85 13.64 17.38
N THR A 139 9.70 12.82 17.98
CA THR A 139 9.50 11.37 18.05
C THR A 139 8.67 11.00 19.26
N GLN A 140 7.85 9.96 19.15
CA GLN A 140 7.19 9.40 20.32
C GLN A 140 8.21 8.97 21.38
N SER A 141 7.85 9.10 22.65
CA SER A 141 8.69 8.65 23.77
C SER A 141 8.25 7.30 24.32
N SER A 142 6.94 7.05 24.37
CA SER A 142 6.38 5.80 24.84
C SER A 142 4.98 5.60 24.27
N THR A 143 4.55 4.34 24.28
CA THR A 143 3.17 3.97 23.99
C THR A 143 2.70 2.91 24.98
N SER A 144 1.38 2.80 25.19
CA SER A 144 0.80 1.67 25.95
C SER A 144 0.84 0.35 25.18
N GLY A 145 1.02 0.40 23.85
CA GLY A 145 0.99 -0.76 22.97
C GLY A 145 2.37 -1.19 22.48
N LEU A 146 2.41 -1.80 21.29
CA LEU A 146 3.64 -2.21 20.59
C LEU A 146 4.10 -1.19 19.54
N GLY A 147 3.39 -0.06 19.45
CA GLY A 147 3.63 1.00 18.49
C GLY A 147 5.03 1.60 18.58
N ALA A 148 5.71 1.74 17.44
CA ALA A 148 7.04 2.32 17.34
C ALA A 148 7.17 3.25 16.13
N GLY A 149 8.09 4.22 16.22
CA GLY A 149 8.53 5.02 15.07
C GLY A 149 7.61 6.18 14.65
N LEU A 150 6.57 6.53 15.40
CA LEU A 150 5.72 7.68 15.08
C LEU A 150 6.51 8.98 15.25
N THR A 151 6.50 9.81 14.21
CA THR A 151 7.10 11.14 14.21
C THR A 151 6.11 12.20 13.75
N VAL A 152 6.12 13.35 14.42
CA VAL A 152 5.11 14.41 14.23
C VAL A 152 5.73 15.79 14.14
N THR A 153 4.98 16.74 13.57
CA THR A 153 5.15 18.16 13.81
C THR A 153 4.11 18.61 14.82
N ILE A 154 4.55 19.27 15.89
CA ILE A 154 3.69 19.82 16.95
C ILE A 154 3.75 21.34 16.87
N THR A 155 2.58 21.96 16.71
CA THR A 155 2.43 23.41 16.76
C THR A 155 1.87 23.81 18.12
N THR A 156 2.61 24.65 18.84
CA THR A 156 2.16 25.31 20.06
C THR A 156 1.88 26.78 19.78
N LEU A 157 0.71 27.27 20.20
CA LEU A 157 0.31 28.66 20.01
C LEU A 157 -0.07 29.31 21.34
N GLY A 158 0.28 30.58 21.50
CA GLY A 158 0.02 31.36 22.70
C GLY A 158 1.17 32.32 23.01
N VAL A 159 1.31 32.69 24.27
CA VAL A 159 2.47 33.45 24.76
C VAL A 159 3.53 32.49 25.28
N ASN A 160 4.80 32.92 25.25
CA ASN A 160 5.88 32.10 25.79
C ASN A 160 5.68 31.84 27.30
N GLY A 161 5.82 30.59 27.70
CA GLY A 161 5.53 30.12 29.06
C GLY A 161 4.04 29.90 29.35
N SER A 162 3.15 29.98 28.36
CA SER A 162 1.72 29.64 28.51
C SER A 162 1.04 29.17 27.21
N ALA A 163 1.82 28.80 26.19
CA ALA A 163 1.29 28.26 24.95
C ALA A 163 0.77 26.83 25.14
N ASN A 164 -0.19 26.43 24.31
CA ASN A 164 -0.78 25.08 24.30
C ASN A 164 -0.58 24.44 22.92
N VAL A 165 -0.64 23.12 22.85
CA VAL A 165 -0.63 22.40 21.57
C VAL A 165 -1.94 22.67 20.85
N THR A 166 -1.87 23.20 19.63
CA THR A 166 -3.04 23.48 18.78
C THR A 166 -3.10 22.59 17.56
N ASN A 167 -2.00 21.95 17.18
CA ASN A 167 -1.95 21.07 16.02
C ASN A 167 -0.89 19.98 16.17
N VAL A 168 -1.22 18.76 15.71
CA VAL A 168 -0.32 17.60 15.63
C VAL A 168 -0.44 17.00 14.23
N ASP A 169 0.58 17.24 13.42
CA ASP A 169 0.71 16.72 12.06
C ASP A 169 1.57 15.47 12.08
N VAL A 170 1.12 14.39 11.42
CA VAL A 170 1.90 13.15 11.35
C VAL A 170 2.83 13.19 10.14
N ILE A 171 4.13 13.00 10.38
CA ILE A 171 5.17 12.93 9.35
C ILE A 171 5.39 11.47 8.94
N ASP A 172 5.68 10.62 9.91
CA ASP A 172 5.81 9.17 9.75
C ASP A 172 4.83 8.49 10.70
N ALA A 173 3.96 7.64 10.14
CA ALA A 173 2.94 6.91 10.89
C ALA A 173 3.53 5.87 11.86
N GLY A 174 4.78 5.43 11.63
CA GLY A 174 5.37 4.30 12.33
C GLY A 174 4.56 3.01 12.12
N THR A 175 4.73 2.03 13.02
CA THR A 175 4.07 0.72 12.90
C THR A 175 3.65 0.17 14.25
N GLY A 176 2.67 -0.74 14.26
CA GLY A 176 2.31 -1.53 15.46
C GLY A 176 1.32 -0.86 16.41
N TYR A 177 0.76 0.29 16.03
CA TYR A 177 -0.29 0.97 16.80
C TYR A 177 -1.66 0.32 16.59
N VAL A 178 -2.49 0.35 17.63
CA VAL A 178 -3.88 -0.10 17.61
C VAL A 178 -4.77 0.97 18.24
N SER A 179 -6.04 1.01 17.85
CA SER A 179 -7.04 1.88 18.50
C SER A 179 -7.12 1.58 20.00
N GLY A 180 -7.08 2.62 20.82
CA GLY A 180 -7.01 2.55 22.27
C GLY A 180 -5.61 2.79 22.83
N ASP A 181 -4.57 2.65 22.01
CA ASP A 181 -3.20 2.93 22.45
C ASP A 181 -3.04 4.39 22.87
N THR A 182 -2.35 4.63 23.98
CA THR A 182 -1.83 5.95 24.31
C THR A 182 -0.45 6.11 23.69
N VAL A 183 -0.19 7.29 23.13
CA VAL A 183 1.13 7.71 22.63
C VAL A 183 1.53 8.95 23.41
N THR A 184 2.72 8.93 23.98
CA THR A 184 3.26 10.02 24.79
C THR A 184 4.45 10.66 24.09
N PHE A 185 4.42 11.99 23.98
CA PHE A 185 5.55 12.81 23.56
C PHE A 185 6.06 13.59 24.77
N LEU A 186 7.36 13.48 25.08
CA LEU A 186 7.95 14.17 26.23
C LEU A 186 7.73 15.67 26.11
N GLY A 187 7.27 16.31 27.19
CA GLY A 187 7.03 17.74 27.22
C GLY A 187 8.27 18.57 26.89
N THR A 188 9.46 18.01 27.10
CA THR A 188 10.76 18.64 26.80
C THR A 188 11.19 18.50 25.33
N SER A 189 10.54 17.65 24.52
CA SER A 189 10.93 17.41 23.13
C SER A 189 10.32 18.42 22.14
N PHE A 190 9.43 19.30 22.60
CA PHE A 190 8.79 20.34 21.80
C PHE A 190 8.44 21.54 22.66
N GLY A 191 8.25 22.71 22.05
CA GLY A 191 7.66 23.86 22.75
C GLY A 191 8.53 24.52 23.83
N GLY A 192 9.59 23.88 24.34
CA GLY A 192 10.29 24.35 25.55
C GLY A 192 9.39 24.36 26.80
N GLY A 193 9.95 24.80 27.94
CA GLY A 193 9.23 24.85 29.23
C GLY A 193 9.31 23.57 30.07
N VAL A 194 8.65 23.57 31.24
CA VAL A 194 8.60 22.43 32.20
C VAL A 194 7.21 21.77 32.27
N GLY A 195 6.30 22.13 31.35
CA GLY A 195 4.97 21.54 31.27
C GLY A 195 5.02 20.04 31.02
N SER A 196 3.94 19.34 31.40
CA SER A 196 3.81 17.88 31.29
C SER A 196 3.99 17.37 29.85
N ASP A 197 3.94 16.04 29.73
CA ASP A 197 3.97 15.37 28.43
C ASP A 197 2.65 15.57 27.68
N LEU A 198 2.74 15.55 26.35
CA LEU A 198 1.57 15.45 25.48
C LEU A 198 1.16 13.99 25.39
N VAL A 199 -0.09 13.68 25.71
CA VAL A 199 -0.64 12.33 25.57
C VAL A 199 -1.78 12.36 24.55
N ILE A 200 -1.72 11.42 23.62
CA ILE A 200 -2.72 11.19 22.58
C ILE A 200 -3.28 9.79 22.79
N THR A 201 -4.60 9.64 22.77
CA THR A 201 -5.24 8.32 22.76
C THR A 201 -5.77 8.04 21.38
N LEU A 202 -5.19 7.05 20.72
CA LEU A 202 -5.55 6.68 19.36
C LEU A 202 -6.96 6.11 19.32
N THR A 203 -7.73 6.52 18.33
CA THR A 203 -9.07 6.02 18.05
C THR A 203 -9.09 5.40 16.66
N ALA A 204 -10.15 4.64 16.34
CA ALA A 204 -10.32 4.05 15.01
C ALA A 204 -10.23 5.08 13.87
N ALA A 205 -10.63 6.34 14.11
CA ALA A 205 -10.57 7.42 13.14
C ALA A 205 -9.14 7.90 12.81
N ASN A 206 -8.17 7.60 13.67
CA ASN A 206 -6.76 7.95 13.43
C ASN A 206 -6.06 7.01 12.45
N PHE A 207 -6.72 5.96 11.97
CA PHE A 207 -6.12 4.94 11.10
C PHE A 207 -6.69 4.97 9.69
N ASN A 208 -5.84 4.65 8.72
CA ASN A 208 -6.16 4.65 7.29
C ASN A 208 -7.36 3.77 6.94
N GLY A 209 -7.55 2.65 7.66
CA GLY A 209 -8.64 1.71 7.42
C GLY A 209 -10.04 2.32 7.57
N ASN A 210 -10.17 3.41 8.33
CA ASN A 210 -11.44 4.13 8.55
C ASN A 210 -11.38 5.56 8.00
N SER A 211 -10.49 5.82 7.04
CA SER A 211 -10.24 7.17 6.53
C SER A 211 -9.97 7.19 5.02
N THR A 212 -9.83 8.41 4.50
CA THR A 212 -9.46 8.69 3.11
C THR A 212 -7.95 8.69 2.88
N TYR A 213 -7.14 8.47 3.93
CA TYR A 213 -5.68 8.53 3.85
C TYR A 213 -5.08 7.21 3.34
N GLY A 214 -3.87 7.32 2.80
CA GLY A 214 -3.14 6.26 2.15
C GLY A 214 -3.66 5.93 0.75
N SER A 215 -2.73 5.80 -0.19
CA SER A 215 -2.96 5.42 -1.58
C SER A 215 -2.53 3.99 -1.87
N THR A 216 -3.27 3.31 -2.75
CA THR A 216 -2.88 2.01 -3.31
C THR A 216 -2.51 2.21 -4.76
N GLN A 217 -1.27 1.82 -5.12
CA GLN A 217 -0.81 1.88 -6.49
C GLN A 217 -1.52 0.81 -7.34
N ILE A 218 -1.93 1.17 -8.56
CA ILE A 218 -2.64 0.30 -9.49
C ILE A 218 -1.74 -0.67 -10.27
N GLU A 219 -0.45 -0.69 -9.91
CA GLU A 219 0.56 -1.64 -10.39
C GLU A 219 0.69 -1.71 -11.92
N LEU A 220 0.41 -0.59 -12.58
CA LEU A 220 0.76 -0.38 -13.98
C LEU A 220 2.26 -0.13 -14.12
N ASP A 221 2.80 -0.42 -15.30
CA ASP A 221 4.14 0.01 -15.65
C ASP A 221 4.24 1.54 -15.57
N VAL A 222 5.39 2.04 -15.11
CA VAL A 222 5.61 3.49 -14.92
C VAL A 222 5.45 4.28 -16.21
N SER A 223 5.71 3.66 -17.37
CA SER A 223 5.53 4.29 -18.69
C SER A 223 4.04 4.48 -19.04
N GLU A 224 3.18 3.56 -18.62
CA GLU A 224 1.74 3.60 -18.92
C GLU A 224 0.94 4.37 -17.87
N GLN A 225 1.49 4.51 -16.66
CA GLN A 225 0.78 5.07 -15.53
C GLN A 225 0.27 6.48 -15.80
N THR A 226 1.11 7.36 -16.39
CA THR A 226 0.68 8.74 -16.62
C THR A 226 -0.43 8.81 -17.67
N GLU A 227 -0.28 8.10 -18.79
CA GLU A 227 -1.29 8.10 -19.84
C GLU A 227 -2.64 7.56 -19.33
N PHE A 228 -2.60 6.45 -18.58
CA PHE A 228 -3.79 5.87 -17.97
C PHE A 228 -4.49 6.86 -17.03
N ILE A 229 -3.75 7.48 -16.11
CA ILE A 229 -4.29 8.46 -15.15
C ILE A 229 -4.93 9.63 -15.91
N LEU A 230 -4.26 10.17 -16.93
CA LEU A 230 -4.77 11.31 -17.70
C LEU A 230 -6.03 10.95 -18.48
N ARG A 231 -6.09 9.77 -19.10
CA ARG A 231 -7.29 9.29 -19.79
C ARG A 231 -8.47 9.11 -18.83
N VAL A 232 -8.21 8.57 -17.63
CA VAL A 232 -9.20 8.42 -16.57
C VAL A 232 -9.70 9.80 -16.09
N LEU A 233 -8.80 10.75 -15.84
CA LEU A 233 -9.17 12.12 -15.44
C LEU A 233 -9.94 12.86 -16.54
N PHE A 234 -9.57 12.68 -17.80
CA PHE A 234 -10.31 13.25 -18.94
C PHE A 234 -11.72 12.68 -19.00
N TYR A 235 -11.86 11.35 -18.87
CA TYR A 235 -13.17 10.68 -18.82
C TYR A 235 -14.03 11.20 -17.65
N PHE A 236 -13.46 11.28 -16.43
CA PHE A 236 -14.18 11.82 -15.28
C PHE A 236 -14.50 13.31 -15.44
N GLY A 237 -13.60 14.13 -15.96
CA GLY A 237 -13.84 15.55 -16.22
C GLY A 237 -14.96 15.78 -17.25
N VAL A 238 -15.00 14.96 -18.30
CA VAL A 238 -16.08 14.98 -19.31
C VAL A 238 -17.43 14.58 -18.70
N ILE A 239 -17.44 13.60 -17.79
CA ILE A 239 -18.66 13.11 -17.14
C ILE A 239 -19.15 14.03 -16.02
N VAL A 240 -18.23 14.60 -15.23
CA VAL A 240 -18.54 15.40 -14.03
C VAL A 240 -18.66 16.89 -14.34
N LYS A 241 -18.24 17.35 -15.53
CA LYS A 241 -18.19 18.77 -15.93
C LYS A 241 -17.46 19.66 -14.90
N ASP A 242 -16.41 19.15 -14.26
CA ASP A 242 -15.55 19.96 -13.38
C ASP A 242 -14.41 20.60 -14.18
N PRO A 243 -14.38 21.94 -14.35
CA PRO A 243 -13.35 22.62 -15.13
C PRO A 243 -11.94 22.51 -14.53
N GLN A 244 -11.78 22.33 -13.22
CA GLN A 244 -10.47 22.37 -12.57
C GLN A 244 -9.65 21.11 -12.87
N VAL A 245 -10.29 19.94 -12.90
CA VAL A 245 -9.64 18.66 -13.21
C VAL A 245 -9.10 18.64 -14.64
N ILE A 246 -9.87 19.21 -15.58
CA ILE A 246 -9.46 19.31 -16.99
C ILE A 246 -8.22 20.19 -17.14
N GLN A 247 -8.16 21.32 -16.43
CA GLN A 247 -7.02 22.24 -16.49
C GLN A 247 -5.74 21.62 -15.91
N VAL A 248 -5.84 20.92 -14.78
CA VAL A 248 -4.69 20.23 -14.17
C VAL A 248 -4.18 19.10 -15.07
N ALA A 249 -5.08 18.25 -15.58
CA ALA A 249 -4.72 17.16 -16.49
C ALA A 249 -4.04 17.68 -17.78
N ALA A 250 -4.61 18.72 -18.41
CA ALA A 250 -4.02 19.33 -19.60
C ALA A 250 -2.62 19.90 -19.34
N SER A 251 -2.40 20.53 -18.18
CA SER A 251 -1.08 21.06 -17.81
C SER A 251 -0.02 19.97 -17.61
N GLN A 252 -0.43 18.78 -17.16
CA GLN A 252 0.46 17.66 -16.87
C GLN A 252 0.81 16.88 -18.15
N VAL A 253 -0.15 16.70 -19.07
CA VAL A 253 0.09 16.13 -20.42
C VAL A 253 1.19 16.91 -21.14
N GLN A 254 1.02 18.24 -21.21
CA GLN A 254 1.96 19.10 -21.93
C GLN A 254 3.38 19.04 -21.33
N ARG A 255 3.49 18.88 -20.01
CA ARG A 255 4.78 18.73 -19.33
C ARG A 255 5.46 17.41 -19.70
N ASN A 256 4.71 16.31 -19.80
CA ASN A 256 5.26 15.01 -20.17
C ASN A 256 5.69 14.95 -21.64
N GLU A 257 4.91 15.51 -22.57
CA GLU A 257 5.27 15.58 -23.99
C GLU A 257 6.57 16.39 -24.24
N ILE A 258 6.86 17.38 -23.39
CA ILE A 258 8.11 18.16 -23.45
C ILE A 258 9.30 17.32 -22.94
N ASN A 259 9.09 16.52 -21.90
CA ASN A 259 10.12 15.65 -21.33
C ASN A 259 10.46 14.45 -22.25
N GLU A 260 9.49 13.91 -22.99
CA GLU A 260 9.73 12.83 -23.96
C GLU A 260 10.47 13.29 -25.23
N LYS A 261 10.49 14.61 -25.49
CA LYS A 261 11.17 15.22 -26.65
C LYS A 261 12.57 15.77 -26.33
N SER A 262 12.99 15.75 -25.05
CA SER A 262 14.32 16.19 -24.59
C SER A 262 15.23 14.99 -24.37
#